data_AF-A0A7W0T2S0-F1
#
_entry.id   AF-A0A7W0T2S0-F1
#
_cell.length_a   1.000
_cell.length_b   1.000
_cell.length_c   1.000
_cell.angle_alpha   90.00
_cell.angle_beta   90.00
_cell.angle_gamma   90.00
#
_symmetry.space_group_name_H-M   'P 1'
#
loop_
_entity.id
_entity.type
_entity.pdbx_description
1 polymer ?
#
loop_
_entity_poly.entity_id
_entity_poly.type
_entity_poly.pdbx_seq_one_letter_code
_entity_poly.pdbx_strand_id
1 'polypeptide(L)'
;MVINQETHTPEFAGTKKNQALAGKAFEILRSRGMFMSDYSPIRVPAEVLTAFLVEQEDVKASDVAKAIAENPNVFATATVDDTDYVLTTRTGKAPVSNDAASTHSLSARFMTPEPKPIRPPRPAPVRVRVDPNWATYSVPEFVDYDEDAYLDFPEEDETDEVVVIAEPEIVAEPAAPAIVAPDAVVAASPVVADEPVEAATAIEPEHVEPLPAVAAEAEVVEPVVEPVTEEVPAVAEVAPPVAEPAPAVTQPVTDPVRAGQDFSGTDEAALAAAIEAQLAEDTRIASFAGQWMPEDRVARLGRNDIRRIKEYITEQEQPLTDGTLAQDIL
;
A
#
# COMPACT_ATOMS: atom_id res chain seq x y z
N MET A 1 -9.85 21.87 16.12
CA MET A 1 -10.85 20.80 16.25
C MET A 1 -10.21 19.68 17.03
N VAL A 2 -10.58 19.49 18.31
CA VAL A 2 -10.02 18.40 19.12
C VAL A 2 -10.79 17.15 18.74
N ILE A 3 -10.14 16.24 18.04
CA ILE A 3 -10.71 14.91 17.77
C ILE A 3 -10.64 14.15 19.09
N ASN A 4 -11.78 13.93 19.73
CA ASN A 4 -11.87 12.98 20.82
C ASN A 4 -11.55 11.60 20.24
N GLN A 5 -10.30 11.17 20.40
CA GLN A 5 -9.94 9.78 20.10
C GLN A 5 -10.66 8.90 21.11
N GLU A 6 -11.64 8.15 20.63
CA GLU A 6 -12.32 7.14 21.44
C GLU A 6 -11.29 6.12 21.90
N THR A 7 -10.94 6.17 23.19
CA THR A 7 -10.01 5.22 23.78
C THR A 7 -10.74 3.91 23.96
N HIS A 8 -10.79 3.10 22.89
CA HIS A 8 -11.32 1.74 22.96
C HIS A 8 -10.49 0.94 23.98
N THR A 9 -11.10 0.63 25.12
CA THR A 9 -10.56 -0.34 26.07
C THR A 9 -10.78 -1.73 25.47
N PRO A 10 -9.74 -2.52 25.20
CA PRO A 10 -9.91 -3.86 24.67
C PRO A 10 -10.62 -4.77 25.68
N GLU A 11 -11.43 -5.70 25.19
CA GLU A 11 -12.06 -6.73 26.02
C GLU A 11 -11.07 -7.87 26.30
N PHE A 12 -10.82 -8.11 27.59
CA PHE A 12 -9.93 -9.18 28.03
C PHE A 12 -10.73 -10.45 28.36
N ALA A 13 -10.27 -11.59 27.84
CA ALA A 13 -10.74 -12.91 28.20
C ALA A 13 -10.05 -13.44 29.47
N GLY A 14 -10.57 -14.55 30.02
CA GLY A 14 -10.00 -15.26 31.15
C GLY A 14 -10.68 -14.98 32.49
N THR A 15 -10.00 -15.32 33.59
CA THR A 15 -10.50 -15.06 34.95
C THR A 15 -10.40 -13.58 35.31
N LYS A 16 -11.20 -13.08 36.26
CA LYS A 16 -11.13 -11.67 36.71
C LYS A 16 -9.73 -11.20 37.15
N LYS A 17 -8.89 -12.12 37.65
CA LYS A 17 -7.48 -11.83 37.98
C LYS A 17 -6.66 -11.67 36.71
N ASN A 18 -6.80 -12.60 35.76
CA ASN A 18 -6.07 -12.58 34.49
C ASN A 18 -6.47 -11.36 33.64
N GLN A 19 -7.76 -10.99 33.62
CA GLN A 19 -8.25 -9.77 33.00
C GLN A 19 -7.62 -8.50 33.59
N ALA A 20 -7.46 -8.42 34.92
CA ALA A 20 -6.81 -7.29 35.57
C ALA A 20 -5.31 -7.21 35.26
N LEU A 21 -4.61 -8.36 35.24
CA LEU A 21 -3.19 -8.43 34.86
C LEU A 21 -2.97 -8.08 33.39
N ALA A 22 -3.82 -8.60 32.49
CA ALA A 22 -3.79 -8.28 31.07
C ALA A 22 -4.05 -6.79 30.82
N GLY A 23 -5.02 -6.19 31.52
CA GLY A 23 -5.27 -4.75 31.49
C GLY A 23 -4.05 -3.91 31.84
N LYS A 24 -3.34 -4.26 32.91
CA LYS A 24 -2.14 -3.52 33.34
C LYS A 24 -0.92 -3.79 32.46
N ALA A 25 -0.71 -5.03 32.00
CA ALA A 25 0.28 -5.34 30.97
C ALA A 25 0.06 -4.48 29.72
N PHE A 26 -1.20 -4.32 29.29
CA PHE A 26 -1.57 -3.45 28.19
C PHE A 26 -1.33 -1.96 28.49
N GLU A 27 -1.65 -1.46 29.69
CA GLU A 27 -1.33 -0.07 30.09
C GLU A 27 0.17 0.22 30.07
N ILE A 28 1.01 -0.70 30.54
CA ILE A 28 2.48 -0.60 30.49
C ILE A 28 2.93 -0.52 29.02
N LEU A 29 2.47 -1.44 28.16
CA LEU A 29 2.80 -1.45 26.73
C LEU A 29 2.34 -0.16 26.03
N ARG A 30 1.13 0.31 26.34
CA ARG A 30 0.56 1.55 25.79
C ARG A 30 1.33 2.80 26.23
N SER A 31 1.82 2.85 27.47
CA SER A 31 2.66 3.95 27.96
C SER A 31 4.01 3.99 27.24
N ARG A 32 4.66 2.83 27.05
CA ARG A 32 5.90 2.71 26.25
C ARG A 32 5.67 3.08 24.77
N GLY A 33 4.50 2.72 24.22
CA GLY A 33 4.10 3.01 22.85
C GLY A 33 3.42 4.35 22.61
N MET A 34 3.42 5.29 23.57
CA MET A 34 2.59 6.51 23.48
C MET A 34 2.89 7.38 22.24
N PHE A 35 4.14 7.36 21.76
CA PHE A 35 4.61 8.10 20.58
C PHE A 35 4.55 7.30 19.27
N MET A 36 4.12 6.04 19.31
CA MET A 36 3.98 5.19 18.12
C MET A 36 2.61 5.41 17.45
N SER A 37 2.51 5.04 16.16
CA SER A 37 1.22 5.05 15.45
C SER A 37 0.27 3.97 15.98
N ASP A 38 -1.04 4.16 15.75
CA ASP A 38 -2.10 3.32 16.34
C ASP A 38 -1.98 1.82 16.01
N TYR A 39 -1.39 1.49 14.86
CA TYR A 39 -1.21 0.14 14.34
C TYR A 39 0.25 -0.33 14.38
N SER A 40 1.19 0.47 14.92
CA SER A 40 2.59 0.05 15.04
C SER A 40 2.72 -1.08 16.07
N PRO A 41 3.44 -2.18 15.76
CA PRO A 41 3.75 -3.23 16.74
C PRO A 41 4.68 -2.69 17.84
N ILE A 42 4.17 -2.58 19.05
CA ILE A 42 4.94 -2.27 20.26
C ILE A 42 5.55 -3.58 20.76
N ARG A 43 6.88 -3.68 20.77
CA ARG A 43 7.62 -4.89 21.20
C ARG A 43 8.24 -4.68 22.59
N VAL A 44 8.02 -5.62 23.51
CA VAL A 44 8.68 -5.67 24.83
C VAL A 44 9.08 -7.12 25.15
N PRO A 45 10.31 -7.39 25.65
CA PRO A 45 10.69 -8.73 26.09
C PRO A 45 9.76 -9.22 27.21
N ALA A 46 9.32 -10.48 27.12
CA ALA A 46 8.42 -11.10 28.10
C ALA A 46 9.02 -11.08 29.52
N GLU A 47 10.34 -11.24 29.64
CA GLU A 47 11.08 -11.16 30.91
C GLU A 47 10.94 -9.79 31.58
N VAL A 48 11.10 -8.70 30.82
CA VAL A 48 11.02 -7.32 31.36
C VAL A 48 9.59 -7.01 31.82
N LEU A 49 8.60 -7.44 31.05
CA LEU A 49 7.19 -7.21 31.38
C LEU A 49 6.74 -8.06 32.58
N THR A 50 7.18 -9.32 32.67
CA THR A 50 6.88 -10.18 33.83
C THR A 50 7.58 -9.68 35.09
N ALA A 51 8.88 -9.35 35.04
CA ALA A 51 9.62 -8.82 36.18
C ALA A 51 8.96 -7.58 36.80
N PHE A 52 8.55 -6.62 35.96
CA PHE A 52 7.88 -5.40 36.41
C PHE A 52 6.53 -5.67 37.09
N LEU A 53 5.73 -6.60 36.56
CA LEU A 53 4.43 -6.97 37.16
C LEU A 53 4.58 -7.80 38.45
N VAL A 54 5.63 -8.62 38.55
CA VAL A 54 5.97 -9.30 39.82
C VAL A 54 6.32 -8.27 40.90
N GLU A 55 7.14 -7.26 40.57
CA GLU A 55 7.56 -6.21 41.50
C GLU A 55 6.38 -5.33 41.97
N GLN A 56 5.44 -4.98 41.07
CA GLN A 56 4.33 -4.10 41.42
C GLN A 56 3.16 -4.77 42.17
N GLU A 57 2.91 -6.07 41.97
CA GLU A 57 1.68 -6.72 42.46
C GLU A 57 1.86 -7.96 43.34
N ASP A 58 3.10 -8.42 43.57
CA ASP A 58 3.37 -9.68 44.29
C ASP A 58 2.67 -10.90 43.62
N VAL A 59 2.72 -10.90 42.27
CA VAL A 59 2.10 -11.93 41.42
C VAL A 59 3.18 -12.82 40.81
N LYS A 60 2.87 -14.10 40.58
CA LYS A 60 3.82 -15.04 39.98
C LYS A 60 3.96 -14.81 38.48
N ALA A 61 5.18 -14.91 37.96
CA ALA A 61 5.44 -14.82 36.52
C ALA A 61 4.61 -15.82 35.67
N SER A 62 4.29 -17.00 36.23
CA SER A 62 3.39 -17.98 35.60
C SER A 62 1.98 -17.45 35.34
N ASP A 63 1.47 -16.60 36.23
CA ASP A 63 0.10 -16.09 36.14
C ASP A 63 0.03 -14.96 35.11
N VAL A 64 1.09 -14.17 34.98
CA VAL A 64 1.26 -13.14 33.93
C VAL A 64 1.37 -13.80 32.54
N ALA A 65 2.24 -14.80 32.39
CA ALA A 65 2.37 -15.55 31.12
C ALA A 65 1.04 -16.20 30.70
N LYS A 66 0.30 -16.76 31.68
CA LYS A 66 -1.03 -17.31 31.45
C LYS A 66 -2.05 -16.23 31.05
N ALA A 67 -2.04 -15.06 31.68
CA ALA A 67 -2.93 -13.96 31.32
C ALA A 67 -2.70 -13.45 29.89
N ILE A 68 -1.44 -13.43 29.42
CA ILE A 68 -1.08 -13.08 28.04
C ILE A 68 -1.58 -14.16 27.07
N ALA A 69 -1.31 -15.44 27.37
CA ALA A 69 -1.73 -16.57 26.53
C ALA A 69 -3.27 -16.76 26.44
N GLU A 70 -4.03 -16.36 27.46
CA GLU A 70 -5.49 -16.34 27.42
C GLU A 70 -6.07 -15.21 26.55
N ASN A 71 -5.26 -14.26 26.07
CA ASN A 71 -5.70 -13.04 25.38
C ASN A 71 -5.04 -12.84 23.98
N PRO A 72 -5.13 -13.82 23.06
CA PRO A 72 -4.51 -13.75 21.73
C PRO A 72 -5.09 -12.66 20.81
N ASN A 73 -6.26 -12.10 21.16
CA ASN A 73 -6.90 -10.98 20.48
C ASN A 73 -6.21 -9.63 20.76
N VAL A 74 -5.48 -9.50 21.89
CA VAL A 74 -4.80 -8.27 22.32
C VAL A 74 -3.28 -8.39 22.21
N PHE A 75 -2.74 -9.58 22.49
CA PHE A 75 -1.31 -9.85 22.50
C PHE A 75 -0.95 -10.91 21.46
N ALA A 76 0.12 -10.65 20.71
CA ALA A 76 0.86 -11.68 19.98
C ALA A 76 2.19 -11.95 20.70
N THR A 77 2.73 -13.15 20.55
CA THR A 77 4.08 -13.50 20.99
C THR A 77 4.94 -13.83 19.78
N ALA A 78 6.16 -13.31 19.72
CA ALA A 78 7.13 -13.67 18.69
C ALA A 78 8.52 -13.81 19.30
N THR A 79 9.20 -14.91 19.01
CA THR A 79 10.59 -15.15 19.38
C THR A 79 11.48 -14.52 18.30
N VAL A 80 12.40 -13.64 18.71
CA VAL A 80 13.39 -13.00 17.83
C VAL A 80 14.72 -13.04 18.56
N ASP A 81 15.77 -13.54 17.90
CA ASP A 81 17.12 -13.67 18.46
C ASP A 81 17.13 -14.34 19.85
N ASP A 82 16.52 -15.52 19.93
CA ASP A 82 16.29 -16.33 21.16
C ASP A 82 15.57 -15.61 22.32
N THR A 83 15.01 -14.42 22.07
CA THR A 83 14.27 -13.62 23.04
C THR A 83 12.79 -13.61 22.72
N ASP A 84 11.96 -13.99 23.69
CA ASP A 84 10.50 -13.92 23.55
C ASP A 84 10.00 -12.49 23.74
N TYR A 85 9.38 -11.93 22.69
CA TYR A 85 8.71 -10.63 22.74
C TYR A 85 7.20 -10.78 22.86
N VAL A 86 6.60 -9.98 23.73
CA VAL A 86 5.16 -9.70 23.73
C VAL A 86 4.92 -8.49 22.83
N LEU A 87 4.01 -8.63 21.88
CA LEU A 87 3.63 -7.60 20.92
C LEU A 87 2.17 -7.21 21.11
N THR A 88 1.91 -5.91 21.07
CA THR A 88 0.55 -5.35 20.99
C THR A 88 0.57 -4.07 20.16
N THR A 89 -0.60 -3.53 19.82
CA THR A 89 -0.73 -2.21 19.18
C THR A 89 -1.33 -1.21 20.16
N ARG A 90 -1.21 0.10 19.88
CA ARG A 90 -1.77 1.16 20.75
C ARG A 90 -3.30 1.06 20.90
N THR A 91 -3.97 0.44 19.92
CA THR A 91 -5.43 0.20 19.91
C THR A 91 -5.87 -1.05 20.68
N GLY A 92 -4.96 -1.82 21.26
CA GLY A 92 -5.30 -3.04 22.00
C GLY A 92 -5.70 -4.22 21.12
N LYS A 93 -5.27 -4.22 19.85
CA LYS A 93 -5.36 -5.39 18.98
C LYS A 93 -3.98 -6.06 18.85
N ALA A 94 -3.96 -7.38 18.78
CA ALA A 94 -2.76 -8.10 18.37
C ALA A 94 -2.30 -7.59 16.98
N PRO A 95 -1.01 -7.29 16.78
CA PRO A 95 -0.51 -6.86 15.48
C PRO A 95 -0.63 -8.04 14.51
N VAL A 96 -1.38 -7.82 13.43
CA VAL A 96 -1.38 -8.75 12.30
C VAL A 96 0.04 -8.76 11.73
N SER A 97 0.63 -9.95 11.55
CA SER A 97 1.83 -10.04 10.73
C SER A 97 1.45 -9.58 9.33
N ASN A 98 1.94 -8.41 8.91
CA ASN A 98 2.01 -8.08 7.50
C ASN A 98 3.09 -8.97 6.88
N ASP A 99 2.74 -10.25 6.73
CA ASP A 99 3.36 -11.16 5.77
C ASP A 99 3.01 -10.61 4.39
N ALA A 100 3.74 -9.55 4.01
CA ALA A 100 3.52 -8.81 2.78
C ALA A 100 3.61 -9.81 1.63
N ALA A 101 2.46 -10.10 1.00
CA ALA A 101 2.27 -11.26 0.14
C ALA A 101 3.30 -11.25 -1.01
N SER A 102 4.39 -11.99 -0.83
CA SER A 102 5.55 -11.97 -1.72
C SER A 102 5.23 -12.48 -3.13
N THR A 103 4.08 -13.15 -3.25
CA THR A 103 3.34 -13.49 -4.48
C THR A 103 3.36 -12.39 -5.54
N HIS A 104 3.38 -11.12 -5.14
CA HIS A 104 3.43 -9.98 -6.07
C HIS A 104 4.52 -8.94 -5.75
N SER A 105 5.70 -9.38 -5.30
CA SER A 105 6.84 -8.46 -5.17
C SER A 105 7.18 -7.81 -6.53
N LEU A 106 7.46 -6.51 -6.53
CA LEU A 106 7.84 -5.76 -7.73
C LEU A 106 9.09 -6.37 -8.39
N SER A 107 10.06 -6.83 -7.58
CA SER A 107 11.25 -7.54 -8.04
C SER A 107 10.91 -8.80 -8.87
N ALA A 108 9.98 -9.64 -8.41
CA ALA A 108 9.56 -10.83 -9.16
C ALA A 108 8.89 -10.45 -10.49
N ARG A 109 8.10 -9.38 -10.54
CA ARG A 109 7.46 -8.86 -11.78
C ARG A 109 8.47 -8.26 -12.76
N PHE A 110 9.53 -7.60 -12.28
CA PHE A 110 10.59 -7.06 -13.14
C PHE A 110 11.49 -8.16 -13.71
N MET A 111 11.81 -9.19 -12.91
CA MET A 111 12.69 -10.30 -13.33
C MET A 111 11.95 -11.40 -14.11
N THR A 112 10.64 -11.51 -13.92
CA THR A 112 9.77 -12.49 -14.61
C THR A 112 8.74 -11.75 -15.46
N PRO A 113 9.13 -11.15 -16.61
CA PRO A 113 8.19 -10.44 -17.46
C PRO A 113 7.13 -11.42 -17.97
N GLU A 114 5.87 -11.15 -17.63
CA GLU A 114 4.73 -11.94 -18.11
C GLU A 114 4.75 -12.02 -19.65
N PRO A 115 4.35 -13.18 -20.23
CA PRO A 115 4.30 -13.32 -21.67
C PRO A 115 3.42 -12.23 -22.27
N LYS A 116 3.95 -11.52 -23.29
CA LYS A 116 3.26 -10.40 -23.93
C LYS A 116 1.79 -10.79 -24.22
N PRO A 117 0.80 -10.06 -23.68
CA PRO A 117 -0.60 -10.44 -23.84
C PRO A 117 -0.92 -10.55 -25.33
N ILE A 118 -1.54 -11.68 -25.70
CA ILE A 118 -1.91 -11.97 -27.09
C ILE A 118 -2.88 -10.88 -27.51
N ARG A 119 -2.38 -9.91 -28.30
CA ARG A 119 -3.23 -8.84 -28.82
C ARG A 119 -4.31 -9.49 -29.68
N PRO A 120 -5.60 -9.18 -29.47
CA PRO A 120 -6.63 -9.63 -30.38
C PRO A 120 -6.27 -9.17 -31.79
N PRO A 121 -6.56 -9.98 -32.83
CA PRO A 121 -6.28 -9.59 -34.20
C PRO A 121 -6.95 -8.24 -34.46
N ARG A 122 -6.15 -7.24 -34.86
CA ARG A 122 -6.71 -5.92 -35.19
C ARG A 122 -7.78 -6.12 -36.25
N PRO A 123 -9.00 -5.56 -36.10
CA PRO A 123 -9.97 -5.58 -37.18
C PRO A 123 -9.32 -4.98 -38.43
N ALA A 124 -9.54 -5.60 -39.59
CA ALA A 124 -8.99 -5.10 -40.83
C ALA A 124 -9.38 -3.62 -40.99
N PRO A 125 -8.44 -2.71 -41.31
CA PRO A 125 -8.75 -1.30 -41.40
C PRO A 125 -9.85 -1.10 -42.44
N VAL A 126 -11.03 -0.70 -41.97
CA VAL A 126 -12.14 -0.36 -42.84
C VAL A 126 -11.68 0.84 -43.67
N ARG A 127 -11.38 0.60 -44.94
CA ARG A 127 -11.14 1.69 -45.89
C ARG A 127 -12.44 2.48 -45.94
N VAL A 128 -12.44 3.65 -45.31
CA VAL A 128 -13.51 4.63 -45.47
C VAL A 128 -13.72 4.79 -46.97
N ARG A 129 -14.92 4.45 -47.45
CA ARG A 129 -15.26 4.70 -48.85
C ARG A 129 -15.28 6.22 -48.99
N VAL A 130 -14.23 6.75 -49.62
CA VAL A 130 -14.21 8.13 -50.09
C VAL A 130 -15.40 8.24 -51.04
N ASP A 131 -16.40 8.99 -50.61
CA ASP A 131 -17.65 9.16 -51.34
C ASP A 131 -17.32 9.76 -52.71
N PRO A 132 -17.75 9.18 -53.85
CA PRO A 132 -17.32 9.62 -55.18
C PRO A 132 -17.58 11.11 -55.45
N ASN A 133 -18.55 11.71 -54.76
CA ASN A 133 -18.84 13.15 -54.84
C ASN A 133 -17.67 14.05 -54.39
N TRP A 134 -16.73 13.56 -53.56
CA TRP A 134 -15.51 14.30 -53.22
C TRP A 134 -14.45 14.29 -54.32
N ALA A 135 -14.54 13.37 -55.30
CA ALA A 135 -13.71 13.41 -56.51
C ALA A 135 -14.24 14.39 -57.56
N THR A 136 -15.48 14.86 -57.41
CA THR A 136 -16.17 15.76 -58.34
C THR A 136 -16.31 17.17 -57.78
N TYR A 137 -15.24 17.71 -57.18
CA TYR A 137 -15.09 19.16 -57.11
C TYR A 137 -14.95 19.71 -58.54
N SER A 138 -16.08 20.02 -59.18
CA SER A 138 -16.10 20.96 -60.29
C SER A 138 -15.66 22.30 -59.71
N VAL A 139 -14.37 22.60 -59.82
CA VAL A 139 -13.82 23.94 -59.59
C VAL A 139 -14.68 24.87 -60.46
N PRO A 140 -15.45 25.81 -59.89
CA PRO A 140 -16.14 26.78 -60.70
C PRO A 140 -15.07 27.48 -61.53
N GLU A 141 -15.31 27.52 -62.85
CA GLU A 141 -14.44 28.15 -63.84
C GLU A 141 -13.92 29.47 -63.25
N PHE A 142 -12.60 29.61 -63.17
CA PHE A 142 -11.95 30.71 -62.46
C PHE A 142 -12.61 32.01 -62.89
N VAL A 143 -13.33 32.66 -61.96
CA VAL A 143 -13.76 34.03 -62.18
C VAL A 143 -12.47 34.81 -62.37
N ASP A 144 -12.27 35.36 -63.55
CA ASP A 144 -11.09 36.17 -63.88
C ASP A 144 -10.99 37.29 -62.84
N TYR A 145 -10.11 37.07 -61.86
CA TYR A 145 -9.74 38.09 -60.90
C TYR A 145 -8.87 39.07 -61.69
N ASP A 146 -9.43 40.23 -62.03
CA ASP A 146 -8.68 41.35 -62.58
C ASP A 146 -7.46 41.60 -61.68
N GLU A 147 -6.27 41.28 -62.20
CA GLU A 147 -5.00 41.30 -61.48
C GLU A 147 -4.65 42.73 -61.01
N ASP A 148 -5.29 43.73 -61.60
CA ASP A 148 -5.18 45.16 -61.31
C ASP A 148 -5.99 45.62 -60.08
N ALA A 149 -6.80 44.75 -59.46
CA ALA A 149 -7.50 45.07 -58.20
C ALA A 149 -6.62 44.97 -56.94
N TYR A 150 -5.30 44.79 -57.11
CA TYR A 150 -4.30 44.80 -56.03
C TYR A 150 -3.90 46.23 -55.62
N LEU A 151 -4.86 46.99 -55.07
CA LEU A 151 -4.64 48.34 -54.55
C LEU A 151 -4.99 48.44 -53.05
N ASP A 152 -4.09 49.06 -52.29
CA ASP A 152 -4.20 49.40 -50.87
C ASP A 152 -4.53 48.23 -49.92
N PHE A 153 -3.54 47.38 -49.68
CA PHE A 153 -3.27 47.02 -48.29
C PHE A 153 -2.67 48.27 -47.63
N PRO A 154 -3.34 48.90 -46.65
CA PRO A 154 -2.69 49.95 -45.86
C PRO A 154 -1.48 49.33 -45.14
N GLU A 155 -0.36 50.04 -45.14
CA GLU A 155 0.74 49.77 -44.21
C GLU A 155 0.18 49.97 -42.79
N GLU A 156 -0.18 48.87 -42.11
CA GLU A 156 -0.39 48.91 -40.67
C GLU A 156 0.97 49.18 -40.03
N ASP A 157 1.12 50.38 -39.46
CA ASP A 157 2.35 50.85 -38.81
C ASP A 157 2.94 49.77 -37.87
N GLU A 158 4.22 49.42 -38.08
CA GLU A 158 5.01 48.62 -37.14
C GLU A 158 5.18 49.38 -35.81
N THR A 159 4.17 49.33 -34.95
CA THR A 159 4.36 49.60 -33.52
C THR A 159 4.97 48.37 -32.89
N ASP A 160 6.31 48.31 -32.90
CA ASP A 160 7.13 47.41 -32.08
C ASP A 160 6.82 47.63 -30.58
N GLU A 161 5.72 47.05 -30.08
CA GLU A 161 5.58 46.75 -28.65
C GLU A 161 6.54 45.60 -28.32
N VAL A 162 7.82 45.95 -28.15
CA VAL A 162 8.81 45.11 -27.48
C VAL A 162 8.33 44.89 -26.07
N VAL A 163 7.59 43.79 -25.86
CA VAL A 163 7.27 43.28 -24.53
C VAL A 163 8.59 42.83 -23.90
N VAL A 164 9.23 43.76 -23.20
CA VAL A 164 10.37 43.48 -22.33
C VAL A 164 9.86 42.57 -21.22
N ILE A 165 9.99 41.26 -21.44
CA ILE A 165 9.91 40.26 -20.38
C ILE A 165 11.08 40.57 -19.46
N ALA A 166 10.80 41.30 -18.39
CA ALA A 166 11.77 41.56 -17.34
C ALA A 166 12.30 40.23 -16.83
N GLU A 167 13.63 40.08 -16.77
CA GLU A 167 14.24 39.02 -15.98
C GLU A 167 13.63 39.07 -14.58
N PRO A 168 13.13 37.94 -14.04
CA PRO A 168 12.66 37.92 -12.67
C PRO A 168 13.88 38.18 -11.77
N GLU A 169 13.91 39.39 -11.19
CA GLU A 169 14.89 39.79 -10.19
C GLU A 169 14.94 38.71 -9.10
N ILE A 170 16.08 38.03 -9.00
CA ILE A 170 16.26 36.91 -8.08
C ILE A 170 16.24 37.48 -6.66
N VAL A 171 15.06 37.45 -6.04
CA VAL A 171 14.86 37.88 -4.66
C VAL A 171 15.85 37.13 -3.79
N ALA A 172 16.62 37.90 -3.03
CA ALA A 172 17.78 37.42 -2.29
C ALA A 172 17.49 36.17 -1.45
N GLU A 173 18.43 35.23 -1.52
CA GLU A 173 18.60 34.13 -0.59
C GLU A 173 18.42 34.61 0.86
N PRO A 174 17.42 34.11 1.62
CA PRO A 174 17.26 34.48 3.01
C PRO A 174 18.46 33.94 3.79
N ALA A 175 19.26 34.86 4.32
CA ALA A 175 20.48 34.56 5.05
C ALA A 175 20.25 33.44 6.09
N ALA A 176 21.10 32.41 6.03
CA ALA A 176 21.03 31.28 6.93
C ALA A 176 20.99 31.75 8.41
N PRO A 177 20.09 31.21 9.25
CA PRO A 177 20.09 31.53 10.66
C PRO A 177 21.42 31.06 11.26
N ALA A 178 22.19 32.01 11.80
CA ALA A 178 23.46 31.70 12.45
C ALA A 178 23.22 30.70 13.58
N ILE A 179 23.80 29.50 13.43
CA ILE A 179 23.77 28.47 14.47
C ILE A 179 24.61 28.98 15.63
N VAL A 180 23.93 29.52 16.64
CA VAL A 180 24.54 29.87 17.92
C VAL A 180 25.00 28.58 18.57
N ALA A 181 26.31 28.36 18.60
CA ALA A 181 26.90 27.26 19.33
C ALA A 181 26.53 27.37 20.83
N PRO A 182 25.89 26.35 21.44
CA PRO A 182 25.76 26.33 22.88
C PRO A 182 27.14 26.12 23.51
N ASP A 183 27.44 26.93 24.52
CA ASP A 183 28.72 26.96 25.22
C ASP A 183 29.17 25.60 25.75
N ALA A 184 30.48 25.37 25.70
CA ALA A 184 31.11 24.20 26.28
C ALA A 184 31.04 24.25 27.82
N VAL A 185 30.09 23.51 28.42
CA VAL A 185 30.07 23.32 29.87
C VAL A 185 30.99 22.16 30.27
N VAL A 186 32.18 22.52 30.74
CA VAL A 186 33.19 21.60 31.26
C VAL A 186 32.77 21.03 32.62
N ALA A 187 32.54 19.71 32.69
CA ALA A 187 32.58 18.89 33.92
C ALA A 187 32.83 17.43 33.48
N ALA A 188 34.05 16.90 33.43
CA ALA A 188 35.07 16.72 34.46
C ALA A 188 34.71 15.67 35.54
N SER A 189 35.45 14.55 35.51
CA SER A 189 35.60 13.49 36.53
C SER A 189 34.73 12.21 36.39
N PRO A 190 35.26 11.03 36.77
CA PRO A 190 36.65 10.60 36.60
C PRO A 190 36.80 9.17 36.05
N VAL A 191 38.02 8.88 35.58
CA VAL A 191 38.52 7.52 35.32
C VAL A 191 38.43 6.66 36.59
N VAL A 192 37.89 5.45 36.45
CA VAL A 192 38.17 4.32 37.35
C VAL A 192 38.85 3.24 36.51
N ALA A 193 39.99 2.74 36.98
CA ALA A 193 40.80 1.69 36.37
C ALA A 193 40.68 0.39 37.15
N ASP A 194 41.12 -0.71 36.52
CA ASP A 194 41.27 -2.09 37.04
C ASP A 194 39.95 -2.77 37.50
N GLU A 195 39.64 -4.00 37.10
CA GLU A 195 40.49 -5.20 37.12
C GLU A 195 40.38 -6.12 35.88
N PRO A 196 41.36 -7.01 35.65
CA PRO A 196 41.34 -8.02 34.60
C PRO A 196 40.72 -9.35 35.06
N VAL A 197 40.06 -10.08 34.16
CA VAL A 197 39.74 -11.51 34.36
C VAL A 197 40.16 -12.31 33.13
N GLU A 198 41.16 -13.17 33.32
CA GLU A 198 41.54 -14.21 32.36
C GLU A 198 40.58 -15.41 32.44
N ALA A 199 40.01 -15.84 31.32
CA ALA A 199 39.65 -17.22 30.98
C ALA A 199 39.09 -17.20 29.53
N ALA A 200 39.77 -17.68 28.48
CA ALA A 200 40.37 -18.99 28.26
C ALA A 200 39.34 -20.14 28.13
N THR A 201 38.69 -20.22 26.97
CA THR A 201 38.29 -21.51 26.37
C THR A 201 38.59 -21.48 24.87
N ALA A 202 39.30 -22.51 24.39
CA ALA A 202 39.67 -22.63 22.99
C ALA A 202 38.47 -23.09 22.15
N ILE A 203 38.34 -22.54 20.94
CA ILE A 203 37.37 -23.00 19.95
C ILE A 203 38.00 -24.18 19.20
N GLU A 204 37.50 -25.38 19.45
CA GLU A 204 37.80 -26.58 18.68
C GLU A 204 36.88 -26.59 17.44
N PRO A 205 37.42 -26.59 16.20
CA PRO A 205 36.59 -26.61 15.00
C PRO A 205 36.07 -28.04 14.76
N GLU A 206 34.80 -28.26 15.07
CA GLU A 206 34.15 -29.54 14.81
C GLU A 206 34.13 -29.90 13.31
N HIS A 207 34.19 -31.20 13.08
CA HIS A 207 34.40 -31.85 11.80
C HIS A 207 33.15 -31.79 10.91
N VAL A 208 33.26 -31.15 9.74
CA VAL A 208 32.18 -31.13 8.74
C VAL A 208 32.13 -32.48 8.00
N GLU A 209 31.17 -33.33 8.36
CA GLU A 209 30.78 -34.47 7.52
C GLU A 209 29.93 -34.01 6.32
N PRO A 210 30.22 -34.46 5.08
CA PRO A 210 29.45 -34.08 3.91
C PRO A 210 28.15 -34.89 3.77
N LEU A 211 27.03 -34.19 3.60
CA LEU A 211 25.72 -34.78 3.30
C LEU A 211 25.73 -35.57 1.98
N PRO A 212 25.16 -36.79 1.92
CA PRO A 212 25.00 -37.52 0.67
C PRO A 212 23.86 -36.96 -0.18
N ALA A 213 24.11 -36.78 -1.48
CA ALA A 213 23.08 -36.42 -2.44
C ALA A 213 22.09 -37.58 -2.65
N VAL A 214 20.79 -37.29 -2.61
CA VAL A 214 19.74 -38.20 -3.08
C VAL A 214 18.88 -37.44 -4.09
N ALA A 215 18.88 -37.93 -5.32
CA ALA A 215 18.01 -37.44 -6.38
C ALA A 215 16.56 -37.88 -6.12
N ALA A 216 15.61 -36.99 -6.40
CA ALA A 216 14.21 -37.32 -6.51
C ALA A 216 13.67 -36.71 -7.80
N GLU A 217 13.56 -37.54 -8.85
CA GLU A 217 12.74 -37.23 -10.02
C GLU A 217 11.28 -37.21 -9.56
N ALA A 218 10.58 -36.09 -9.77
CA ALA A 218 9.15 -35.96 -9.53
C ALA A 218 8.41 -36.01 -10.88
N GLU A 219 7.62 -37.07 -11.04
CA GLU A 219 6.87 -37.40 -12.25
C GLU A 219 5.76 -36.38 -12.54
N VAL A 220 5.73 -35.85 -13.77
CA VAL A 220 4.71 -34.89 -14.21
C VAL A 220 3.43 -35.65 -14.58
N VAL A 221 2.38 -35.49 -13.77
CA VAL A 221 1.04 -36.02 -14.07
C VAL A 221 0.17 -34.90 -14.63
N GLU A 222 -0.16 -35.00 -15.92
CA GLU A 222 -1.10 -34.09 -16.59
C GLU A 222 -2.56 -34.42 -16.16
N PRO A 223 -3.35 -33.44 -15.69
CA PRO A 223 -4.78 -33.63 -15.48
C PRO A 223 -5.56 -33.50 -16.79
N VAL A 224 -6.14 -34.61 -17.24
CA VAL A 224 -7.11 -34.64 -18.36
C VAL A 224 -8.39 -33.90 -17.95
N VAL A 225 -8.82 -32.93 -18.76
CA VAL A 225 -10.08 -32.19 -18.57
C VAL A 225 -11.13 -32.70 -19.56
N GLU A 226 -12.19 -33.33 -19.04
CA GLU A 226 -13.38 -33.67 -19.82
C GLU A 226 -14.31 -32.44 -19.94
N PRO A 227 -14.82 -32.11 -21.14
CA PRO A 227 -15.78 -31.02 -21.30
C PRO A 227 -17.20 -31.47 -20.98
N VAL A 228 -17.74 -31.03 -19.84
CA VAL A 228 -19.17 -31.17 -19.54
C VAL A 228 -19.98 -30.30 -20.51
N THR A 229 -20.81 -30.96 -21.32
CA THR A 229 -21.85 -30.31 -22.12
C THR A 229 -23.06 -30.08 -21.23
N GLU A 230 -23.49 -28.83 -21.06
CA GLU A 230 -24.77 -28.52 -20.40
C GLU A 230 -25.74 -27.87 -21.40
N GLU A 231 -26.98 -28.33 -21.36
CA GLU A 231 -27.95 -28.16 -22.44
C GLU A 231 -28.75 -26.86 -22.34
N VAL A 232 -29.12 -26.31 -23.49
CA VAL A 232 -30.02 -25.15 -23.59
C VAL A 232 -31.48 -25.64 -23.67
N PRO A 233 -32.38 -25.25 -22.75
CA PRO A 233 -33.81 -25.32 -22.98
C PRO A 233 -34.33 -24.03 -23.65
N ALA A 234 -34.98 -24.18 -24.80
CA ALA A 234 -35.69 -23.11 -25.52
C ALA A 234 -37.22 -23.26 -25.35
N VAL A 235 -38.02 -22.40 -26.05
CA VAL A 235 -39.52 -22.38 -26.12
C VAL A 235 -40.16 -21.72 -24.88
N ALA A 236 -41.17 -20.82 -24.86
CA ALA A 236 -42.09 -20.12 -25.80
C ALA A 236 -42.68 -18.86 -25.07
N GLU A 237 -43.46 -17.89 -25.61
CA GLU A 237 -43.79 -17.42 -26.98
C GLU A 237 -44.49 -16.02 -26.90
N VAL A 238 -44.41 -15.24 -28.00
CA VAL A 238 -45.16 -14.03 -28.46
C VAL A 238 -46.38 -13.52 -27.66
N ALA A 239 -46.40 -12.22 -27.28
CA ALA A 239 -47.29 -11.17 -27.85
C ALA A 239 -47.04 -9.73 -27.27
N PRO A 240 -47.40 -8.62 -27.97
CA PRO A 240 -46.93 -7.24 -27.68
C PRO A 240 -48.07 -6.23 -27.30
N PRO A 241 -47.88 -4.89 -27.37
CA PRO A 241 -46.93 -4.02 -26.66
C PRO A 241 -47.64 -2.90 -25.86
N VAL A 242 -47.06 -2.41 -24.76
CA VAL A 242 -47.63 -1.25 -24.01
C VAL A 242 -46.55 -0.24 -23.57
N ALA A 243 -46.72 0.99 -24.06
CA ALA A 243 -46.21 2.28 -23.59
C ALA A 243 -44.70 2.48 -23.37
N GLU A 244 -44.15 3.47 -24.08
CA GLU A 244 -43.01 4.26 -23.61
C GLU A 244 -43.35 4.98 -22.29
N PRO A 245 -42.41 4.99 -21.34
CA PRO A 245 -42.11 6.21 -20.59
C PRO A 245 -40.68 6.69 -20.87
N ALA A 246 -40.49 8.00 -20.72
CA ALA A 246 -39.25 8.72 -21.05
C ALA A 246 -37.98 8.18 -20.34
N PRO A 247 -36.78 8.41 -20.91
CA PRO A 247 -35.52 8.03 -20.27
C PRO A 247 -35.28 8.86 -19.00
N ALA A 248 -35.71 8.32 -17.86
CA ALA A 248 -35.29 8.80 -16.56
C ALA A 248 -33.82 8.40 -16.35
N VAL A 249 -32.94 9.39 -16.24
CA VAL A 249 -31.55 9.18 -15.85
C VAL A 249 -31.52 8.66 -14.41
N THR A 250 -31.36 7.34 -14.25
CA THR A 250 -31.11 6.71 -12.96
C THR A 250 -29.70 7.07 -12.50
N GLN A 251 -29.58 8.15 -11.72
CA GLN A 251 -28.45 8.27 -10.80
C GLN A 251 -28.58 7.13 -9.78
N PRO A 252 -27.52 6.34 -9.52
CA PRO A 252 -27.54 5.36 -8.45
C PRO A 252 -27.60 6.14 -7.13
N VAL A 253 -28.78 6.16 -6.51
CA VAL A 253 -28.93 6.60 -5.13
C VAL A 253 -28.25 5.55 -4.26
N THR A 254 -27.09 5.88 -3.73
CA THR A 254 -26.42 5.07 -2.71
C THR A 254 -27.25 5.14 -1.43
N ASP A 255 -28.18 4.20 -1.26
CA ASP A 255 -28.88 4.01 0.01
C ASP A 255 -27.85 3.77 1.11
N PRO A 256 -27.87 4.53 2.22
CA PRO A 256 -26.93 4.33 3.31
C PRO A 256 -27.19 2.96 3.95
N VAL A 257 -26.12 2.17 4.08
CA VAL A 257 -26.14 0.79 4.59
C VAL A 257 -26.98 0.68 5.86
N ARG A 258 -28.03 -0.13 5.78
CA ARG A 258 -28.93 -0.40 6.90
C ARG A 258 -28.20 -1.25 7.92
N ALA A 259 -27.70 -0.63 8.99
CA ALA A 259 -27.03 -1.33 10.08
C ALA A 259 -27.96 -2.42 10.66
N GLY A 260 -27.51 -3.68 10.66
CA GLY A 260 -28.27 -4.83 11.15
C GLY A 260 -28.58 -5.95 10.14
N GLN A 261 -27.84 -6.06 9.02
CA GLN A 261 -27.80 -7.33 8.29
C GLN A 261 -26.97 -8.35 9.07
N ASP A 262 -27.56 -9.50 9.35
CA ASP A 262 -26.89 -10.65 9.97
C ASP A 262 -26.24 -11.51 8.87
N PHE A 263 -24.91 -11.58 8.91
CA PHE A 263 -24.10 -12.32 7.93
C PHE A 263 -23.64 -13.70 8.45
N SER A 264 -24.10 -14.13 9.64
CA SER A 264 -23.60 -15.35 10.31
C SER A 264 -23.84 -16.67 9.55
N GLY A 265 -24.67 -16.66 8.50
CA GLY A 265 -24.89 -17.79 7.59
C GLY A 265 -24.30 -17.65 6.19
N THR A 266 -23.51 -16.59 5.93
CA THR A 266 -22.87 -16.36 4.61
C THR A 266 -21.47 -16.98 4.59
N ASP A 267 -21.11 -17.63 3.49
CA ASP A 267 -19.73 -18.10 3.27
C ASP A 267 -18.77 -16.90 3.19
N GLU A 268 -17.71 -16.94 4.00
CA GLU A 268 -16.71 -15.87 4.12
C GLU A 268 -15.98 -15.63 2.79
N ALA A 269 -15.71 -16.69 2.02
CA ALA A 269 -15.09 -16.57 0.71
C ALA A 269 -16.01 -15.87 -0.31
N ALA A 270 -17.31 -16.21 -0.32
CA ALA A 270 -18.30 -15.54 -1.14
C ALA A 270 -18.52 -14.07 -0.72
N LEU A 271 -18.49 -13.78 0.59
CA LEU A 271 -18.59 -12.42 1.12
C LEU A 271 -17.38 -11.57 0.71
N ALA A 272 -16.16 -12.10 0.84
CA ALA A 272 -14.93 -11.44 0.43
C ALA A 272 -14.95 -11.11 -1.08
N ALA A 273 -15.30 -12.08 -1.92
CA ALA A 273 -15.41 -11.88 -3.37
C ALA A 273 -16.47 -10.83 -3.75
N ALA A 274 -17.61 -10.79 -3.04
CA ALA A 274 -18.64 -9.78 -3.25
C ALA A 274 -18.18 -8.37 -2.82
N ILE A 275 -17.45 -8.26 -1.72
CA ILE A 275 -16.84 -6.99 -1.27
C ILE A 275 -15.79 -6.52 -2.28
N GLU A 276 -14.90 -7.40 -2.74
CA GLU A 276 -13.89 -7.05 -3.75
C GLU A 276 -14.52 -6.58 -5.07
N ALA A 277 -15.57 -7.26 -5.54
CA ALA A 277 -16.32 -6.84 -6.73
C ALA A 277 -16.96 -5.45 -6.55
N GLN A 278 -17.56 -5.18 -5.37
CA GLN A 278 -18.18 -3.89 -5.07
C GLN A 278 -17.15 -2.76 -4.93
N LEU A 279 -15.99 -3.03 -4.33
CA LEU A 279 -14.90 -2.07 -4.20
C LEU A 279 -14.22 -1.80 -5.55
N ALA A 280 -14.15 -2.79 -6.45
CA ALA A 280 -13.62 -2.62 -7.81
C ALA A 280 -14.43 -1.64 -8.67
N GLU A 281 -15.72 -1.46 -8.37
CA GLU A 281 -16.60 -0.53 -9.10
C GLU A 281 -16.55 0.91 -8.56
N ASP A 282 -16.13 1.12 -7.29
CA ASP A 282 -16.04 2.46 -6.71
C ASP A 282 -14.75 3.18 -7.12
N THR A 283 -14.87 4.12 -8.05
CA THR A 283 -13.75 4.92 -8.57
C THR A 283 -12.98 5.71 -7.52
N ARG A 284 -13.54 5.89 -6.31
CA ARG A 284 -12.87 6.59 -5.19
C ARG A 284 -11.94 5.67 -4.39
N ILE A 285 -11.85 4.38 -4.74
CA ILE A 285 -11.05 3.38 -4.05
C ILE A 285 -10.06 2.78 -5.06
N ALA A 286 -8.77 2.95 -4.78
CA ALA A 286 -7.71 2.32 -5.54
C ALA A 286 -7.42 0.94 -4.97
N SER A 287 -7.27 -0.06 -5.84
CA SER A 287 -6.70 -1.36 -5.50
C SER A 287 -5.26 -1.49 -5.99
N PHE A 288 -4.39 -2.05 -5.15
CA PHE A 288 -3.04 -2.42 -5.53
C PHE A 288 -2.62 -3.68 -4.75
N ALA A 289 -2.23 -4.74 -5.47
CA ALA A 289 -1.75 -6.00 -4.89
C ALA A 289 -2.68 -6.61 -3.80
N GLY A 290 -4.01 -6.49 -3.97
CA GLY A 290 -4.99 -6.97 -2.99
C GLY A 290 -5.26 -6.03 -1.81
N GLN A 291 -4.51 -4.93 -1.69
CA GLN A 291 -4.81 -3.86 -0.74
C GLN A 291 -5.74 -2.82 -1.37
N TRP A 292 -6.67 -2.32 -0.58
CA TRP A 292 -7.66 -1.30 -0.98
C TRP A 292 -7.44 -0.04 -0.16
N MET A 293 -7.29 1.11 -0.83
CA MET A 293 -7.13 2.42 -0.19
C MET A 293 -8.01 3.46 -0.88
N PRO A 294 -8.58 4.42 -0.14
CA PRO A 294 -9.30 5.53 -0.77
C PRO A 294 -8.30 6.40 -1.56
N GLU A 295 -8.72 6.90 -2.71
CA GLU A 295 -7.87 7.58 -3.70
C GLU A 295 -7.17 8.83 -3.13
N ASP A 296 -7.79 9.47 -2.14
CA ASP A 296 -7.27 10.65 -1.42
C ASP A 296 -6.04 10.34 -0.54
N ARG A 297 -5.85 9.07 -0.16
CA ARG A 297 -4.69 8.59 0.60
C ARG A 297 -3.59 7.97 -0.27
N VAL A 298 -3.84 7.76 -1.56
CA VAL A 298 -2.81 7.23 -2.47
C VAL A 298 -1.80 8.34 -2.76
N ALA A 299 -0.56 8.15 -2.34
CA ALA A 299 0.53 9.07 -2.60
C ALA A 299 0.74 9.21 -4.13
N ARG A 300 0.43 10.39 -4.67
CA ARG A 300 0.59 10.67 -6.11
C ARG A 300 2.04 11.06 -6.40
N LEU A 301 2.82 10.11 -6.91
CA LEU A 301 4.20 10.34 -7.34
C LEU A 301 4.28 11.39 -8.44
N GLY A 302 5.00 12.48 -8.16
CA GLY A 302 5.29 13.53 -9.13
C GLY A 302 6.36 13.11 -10.14
N ARG A 303 6.51 13.91 -11.20
CA ARG A 303 7.55 13.69 -12.23
C ARG A 303 8.97 13.75 -11.66
N ASN A 304 9.17 14.53 -10.60
CA ASN A 304 10.45 14.64 -9.90
C ASN A 304 10.74 13.37 -9.08
N ASP A 305 9.72 12.77 -8.47
CA ASP A 305 9.87 11.58 -7.64
C ASP A 305 10.16 10.36 -8.52
N ILE A 306 9.49 10.24 -9.67
CA ILE A 306 9.82 9.25 -10.71
C ILE A 306 11.27 9.40 -11.20
N ARG A 307 11.78 10.64 -11.31
CA ARG A 307 13.18 10.89 -11.65
C ARG A 307 14.12 10.40 -10.54
N ARG A 308 13.84 10.72 -9.27
CA ARG A 308 14.63 10.26 -8.11
C ARG A 308 14.64 8.74 -8.00
N ILE A 309 13.49 8.08 -8.13
CA ILE A 309 13.37 6.61 -8.17
C ILE A 309 14.28 6.03 -9.25
N LYS A 310 14.27 6.61 -10.46
CA LYS A 310 15.12 6.15 -11.56
C LYS A 310 16.60 6.37 -11.29
N GLU A 311 16.99 7.53 -10.78
CA GLU A 311 18.39 7.84 -10.43
C GLU A 311 18.90 6.86 -9.35
N TYR A 312 18.12 6.66 -8.28
CA TYR A 312 18.44 5.73 -7.19
C TYR A 312 18.56 4.28 -7.66
N ILE A 313 17.63 3.77 -8.47
CA ILE A 313 17.70 2.41 -9.05
C ILE A 313 18.94 2.24 -9.96
N THR A 314 19.34 3.31 -10.66
CA THR A 314 20.54 3.29 -11.51
C THR A 314 21.83 3.33 -10.68
N GLU A 315 21.82 4.03 -9.54
CA GLU A 315 22.99 4.18 -8.66
C GLU A 315 23.27 2.93 -7.81
N GLN A 316 22.22 2.25 -7.32
CA GLN A 316 22.39 1.06 -6.45
C GLN A 316 22.61 -0.26 -7.21
N GLU A 317 22.37 -0.28 -8.53
CA GLU A 317 22.42 -1.48 -9.41
C GLU A 317 21.63 -2.72 -8.92
N GLN A 318 20.78 -2.57 -7.90
CA GLN A 318 20.02 -3.66 -7.26
C GLN A 318 18.51 -3.39 -7.28
N PRO A 319 17.67 -4.44 -7.44
CA PRO A 319 16.22 -4.29 -7.36
C PRO A 319 15.79 -4.03 -5.92
N LEU A 320 15.43 -2.78 -5.62
CA LEU A 320 14.89 -2.40 -4.31
C LEU A 320 13.53 -3.06 -4.04
N THR A 321 13.23 -3.20 -2.75
CA THR A 321 11.90 -3.59 -2.27
C THR A 321 10.99 -2.37 -2.18
N ASP A 322 9.68 -2.56 -2.35
CA ASP A 322 8.71 -1.46 -2.34
C ASP A 322 8.74 -0.67 -1.01
N GLY A 323 9.07 -1.34 0.10
CA GLY A 323 9.25 -0.71 1.41
C GLY A 323 10.47 0.21 1.53
N THR A 324 11.58 -0.09 0.84
CA THR A 324 12.77 0.80 0.84
C THR A 324 12.55 2.01 -0.05
N LEU A 325 11.90 1.84 -1.21
CA LEU A 325 11.44 2.96 -2.05
C LEU A 325 10.49 3.91 -1.29
N ALA A 326 9.61 3.36 -0.46
CA ALA A 326 8.66 4.14 0.34
C ALA A 326 9.28 4.83 1.58
N GLN A 327 10.50 4.47 1.99
CA GLN A 327 11.20 5.10 3.12
C GLN A 327 12.23 6.16 2.68
N ASP A 328 12.91 5.95 1.55
CA ASP A 328 14.01 6.82 1.11
C ASP A 328 13.56 7.98 0.21
N ILE A 329 12.36 7.91 -0.38
CA ILE A 329 11.94 8.81 -1.48
C ILE A 329 10.64 9.58 -1.19
N LEU A 330 9.75 9.05 -0.35
CA LEU A 330 8.47 9.65 0.05
C LEU A 330 8.55 10.33 1.43
#